data_AF-A0A3S4Y1M9-F1
#
_entry.id   AF-A0A3S4Y1M9-F1
#
_cell.length_a   1.000
_cell.length_b   1.000
_cell.length_c   1.000
_cell.angle_alpha   90.00
_cell.angle_beta   90.00
_cell.angle_gamma   90.00
#
_symmetry.space_group_name_H-M   'P 1'
#
loop_
_entity.id
_entity.type
_entity.pdbx_description
1 polymer ?
#
loop_
_entity_poly.entity_id
_entity_poly.type
_entity_poly.pdbx_seq_one_letter_code
_entity_poly.pdbx_strand_id
1 'polypeptide(L)' 'MLSIDGFEWDKHKAEINERKHGINFNEAVSVFYDDDALLIPDPDHSFLEERFYC' A
#
# COMPACT_ATOMS: atom_id res chain seq x y z
N MET A 1 -6.33 17.28 -2.17
CA MET A 1 -5.95 16.12 -1.36
C MET A 1 -7.17 15.28 -1.06
N LEU A 2 -7.07 13.97 -1.25
CA LEU A 2 -7.92 12.99 -0.59
C LEU A 2 -7.13 12.53 0.64
N SER A 3 -7.77 12.52 1.80
CA SER A 3 -7.12 12.14 3.07
C SER A 3 -7.98 11.09 3.75
N ILE A 4 -7.33 9.99 4.13
CA ILE A 4 -7.84 8.92 5.01
C ILE A 4 -6.99 8.99 6.27
N ASP A 5 -7.44 8.48 7.41
CA ASP A 5 -6.67 8.56 8.66
C ASP A 5 -5.22 8.07 8.48
N GLY A 6 -4.25 8.98 8.64
CA GLY A 6 -2.82 8.70 8.41
C GLY A 6 -2.32 8.69 6.96
N PHE A 7 -3.18 8.84 5.94
CA PHE A 7 -2.80 8.76 4.53
C PHE A 7 -3.27 9.95 3.71
N GLU A 8 -2.39 10.47 2.85
CA GLU A 8 -2.72 11.56 1.94
C GLU A 8 -2.27 11.31 0.51
N TRP A 9 -3.12 11.69 -0.44
CA TRP A 9 -2.86 11.51 -1.86
C TRP A 9 -3.28 12.71 -2.70
N ASP A 10 -2.56 12.86 -3.82
CA ASP A 10 -3.01 13.69 -4.92
C ASP A 10 -4.24 13.07 -5.60
N LYS A 11 -5.24 13.91 -5.88
CA LYS A 11 -6.52 13.48 -6.44
C LYS A 11 -6.38 12.97 -7.88
N HIS A 12 -5.59 13.67 -8.69
CA HIS A 12 -5.41 13.32 -10.10
C HIS A 12 -4.67 11.97 -10.23
N LYS A 13 -3.67 11.73 -9.37
CA LYS A 13 -3.00 10.43 -9.31
C LYS A 13 -3.95 9.31 -8.87
N ALA A 14 -4.83 9.55 -7.90
CA ALA A 14 -5.80 8.56 -7.45
C ALA A 14 -6.75 8.12 -8.59
N GLU A 15 -7.28 9.09 -9.35
CA GLU A 15 -8.16 8.81 -10.50
C GLU A 15 -7.46 8.06 -11.63
N ILE A 16 -6.18 8.35 -11.88
CA ILE A 16 -5.39 7.60 -12.87
C ILE A 16 -5.14 6.17 -12.38
N ASN A 17 -4.83 6.00 -11.10
CA ASN A 17 -4.53 4.70 -10.51
C ASN A 17 -5.76 3.79 -10.53
N GLU A 18 -6.91 4.31 -10.11
CA GLU A 18 -8.19 3.60 -10.15
C GLU A 18 -8.55 3.17 -11.57
N ARG A 19 -8.40 4.05 -12.57
CA ARG A 19 -8.64 3.67 -13.98
C ARG A 19 -7.68 2.60 -14.50
N LYS A 20 -6.43 2.63 -14.05
CA LYS A 20 -5.38 1.71 -14.52
C LYS A 20 -5.46 0.34 -13.84
N HIS A 21 -5.78 0.31 -12.55
CA HIS A 21 -5.68 -0.87 -11.70
C HIS A 21 -7.02 -1.40 -11.20
N GLY A 22 -8.11 -0.64 -11.35
CA GLY A 22 -9.46 -1.03 -10.92
C GLY A 22 -9.68 -0.96 -9.41
N ILE A 23 -8.72 -0.39 -8.66
CA ILE A 23 -8.74 -0.30 -7.20
C ILE A 23 -8.47 1.15 -6.81
N ASN A 24 -9.34 1.72 -5.98
CA ASN A 24 -9.13 3.06 -5.45
C ASN A 24 -8.24 3.01 -4.18
N PHE A 25 -7.67 4.16 -3.80
CA PHE A 25 -6.78 4.21 -2.64
C PHE A 25 -7.47 3.98 -1.29
N ASN A 26 -8.79 4.17 -1.18
CA ASN A 26 -9.50 3.82 0.04
C ASN A 26 -9.51 2.30 0.24
N GLU A 27 -9.77 1.55 -0.82
CA GLU A 27 -9.69 0.10 -0.82
C GLU A 27 -8.26 -0.37 -0.58
N ALA A 28 -7.28 0.20 -1.28
CA ALA A 28 -5.88 -0.20 -1.15
C ALA A 28 -5.33 -0.02 0.28
N VAL A 29 -5.82 0.98 1.03
CA VAL A 29 -5.40 1.20 2.43
C VAL A 29 -5.88 0.10 3.37
N SER A 30 -6.94 -0.65 3.02
CA SER A 30 -7.44 -1.73 3.87
C SER A 30 -6.38 -2.79 4.20
N VAL A 31 -5.38 -2.98 3.33
CA VAL A 31 -4.29 -3.94 3.54
C VAL A 31 -3.48 -3.67 4.82
N PHE A 32 -3.41 -2.41 5.27
CA PHE A 32 -2.69 -2.06 6.49
C PHE A 32 -3.46 -2.42 7.77
N TYR A 33 -4.71 -2.84 7.64
CA TYR A 33 -5.59 -3.24 8.73
C TYR A 33 -5.94 -4.73 8.68
N ASP A 34 -5.26 -5.50 7.83
CA ASP A 34 -5.43 -6.96 7.76
C ASP A 34 -4.53 -7.64 8.81
N ASP A 35 -5.13 -8.07 9.91
CA ASP A 35 -4.44 -8.77 10.99
C ASP A 35 -3.91 -10.15 10.57
N ASP A 36 -4.46 -10.74 9.48
CA ASP A 36 -4.05 -12.03 8.93
C ASP A 36 -3.01 -11.88 7.78
N ALA A 37 -2.52 -10.66 7.54
CA ALA A 37 -1.54 -10.40 6.50
C ALA A 37 -0.25 -11.23 6.70
N LEU A 38 0.16 -11.94 5.65
CA LEU A 38 1.39 -12.72 5.68
C LEU A 38 2.60 -11.82 5.43
N LEU A 39 3.47 -11.70 6.42
CA LEU A 39 4.76 -11.00 6.31
C LEU A 39 5.89 -12.03 6.27
N ILE A 40 6.50 -12.22 5.10
CA ILE A 40 7.56 -13.20 4.89
C ILE A 40 8.90 -12.46 4.76
N PRO A 41 9.92 -12.74 5.59
CA PRO A 41 11.23 -12.10 5.44
C PRO A 41 11.80 -12.30 4.04
N ASP A 42 12.36 -11.24 3.47
CA ASP A 42 13.03 -11.28 2.17
C ASP A 42 14.55 -11.56 2.36
N PRO A 43 15.01 -12.82 2.17
CA PRO A 43 16.41 -13.19 2.40
C PRO A 43 17.36 -12.63 1.35
N ASP A 44 16.85 -12.23 0.18
CA ASP A 44 17.65 -11.68 -0.93
C ASP A 44 17.88 -10.17 -0.77
N HIS A 45 17.24 -9.55 0.23
CA HIS A 45 17.38 -8.12 0.48
C HIS A 45 18.70 -7.74 1.16
N SER A 46 19.13 -6.49 0.95
CA SER A 46 20.33 -5.95 1.60
C SER A 46 20.23 -6.03 3.13
N PHE A 47 21.33 -6.39 3.79
CA PHE A 47 21.42 -6.44 5.26
C PHE A 47 21.29 -5.09 5.98
N LEU A 48 21.18 -3.98 5.23
CA LEU A 48 21.09 -2.63 5.80
C LEU A 48 19.67 -2.27 6.25
N GLU A 49 18.64 -2.96 5.76
CA GLU A 49 17.25 -2.74 6.14
C GLU A 49 16.48 -4.07 6.11
N GLU A 50 15.60 -4.27 7.10
CA GLU A 50 14.67 -5.40 7.09
C GLU A 50 13.61 -5.19 6.01
N ARG A 51 13.40 -6.22 5.19
CA ARG A 51 12.33 -6.24 4.20
C ARG A 51 11.54 -7.53 4.28
N PHE A 52 10.25 -7.40 3.96
CA PHE A 52 9.29 -8.48 3.99
C PHE A 52 8.52 -8.45 2.67
N TYR A 53 8.21 -9.63 2.14
CA TYR A 53 7.14 -9.80 1.18
C TYR A 53 5.81 -9.71 1.92
N CYS A 54 4.91 -8.88 1.40
CA CYS A 54 3.53 -8.72 1.83
C CYS A 54 2.59 -8.91 0.64
#